data_AF-A0A4Q3D9P4-F1
#
_entry.id   AF-A0A4Q3D9P4-F1
#
_cell.length_a   1.000
_cell.length_b   1.000
_cell.length_c   1.000
_cell.angle_alpha   90.00
_cell.angle_beta   90.00
_cell.angle_gamma   90.00
#
_symmetry.space_group_name_H-M   'P 1'
#
loop_
_entity.id
_entity.type
_entity.pdbx_description
1 polymer ?
#
loop_
_entity_poly.entity_id
_entity_poly.type
_entity_poly.pdbx_seq_one_letter_code
_entity_poly.pdbx_strand_id
1 'polypeptide(L)'
;MKSYAHEHHLTTITVDTARRSVVLKGKINDFEKAFGVDLHEVTADETQFRVRTGEIHIPENLKNVITGIFGFDERRAARAMFQVYKQDTKIVSHAASVSYTGNQLAKIYGFPTGVTGKGQCIGIIELGGGYKTADITNYFKSLGLKKPTVKAVLVDGGKNAPTTANSADGEVLLDIEVAGAVAPEAKIVVYFAPNTDQGFLDAITTAVHDTTNKPSVISISWGSAELNWTQQALTNFNEAFKAAALLGVTICAAAGDNGSSDGVTDGKVHVDFPSSSPYILACGGTRLLTDANGKITSETVWHAASDSATGGGVSDFFPLPDYQTNANVPASLSTKFKGRGVPDVAGAADPSTGYKVLVDGQQFVIGGTSAVAPLMAGLIALINQQK
;
A
#
# COMPACT_ATOMS: atom_id res chain seq x y z
N MET A 1 29.12 -3.10 11.19
CA MET A 1 27.92 -2.57 11.88
C MET A 1 27.92 -2.81 13.38
N LYS A 2 27.94 -4.07 13.90
CA LYS A 2 27.89 -4.32 15.36
C LYS A 2 29.01 -3.63 16.16
N SER A 3 30.25 -3.67 15.67
CA SER A 3 31.39 -2.96 16.30
C SER A 3 31.12 -1.46 16.37
N TYR A 4 30.71 -0.86 15.25
CA TYR A 4 30.37 0.56 15.17
C TYR A 4 29.26 0.96 16.14
N ALA A 5 28.18 0.17 16.21
CA ALA A 5 27.11 0.42 17.17
C ALA A 5 27.64 0.41 18.61
N HIS A 6 28.44 -0.59 18.97
CA HIS A 6 29.04 -0.70 20.31
C HIS A 6 29.99 0.47 20.64
N GLU A 7 30.83 0.89 19.70
CA GLU A 7 31.74 2.04 19.84
C GLU A 7 31.00 3.35 20.12
N HIS A 8 29.76 3.47 19.63
CA HIS A 8 28.89 4.62 19.86
C HIS A 8 27.83 4.39 20.95
N HIS A 9 28.00 3.40 21.82
CA HIS A 9 27.05 3.09 22.91
C HIS A 9 25.62 2.72 22.44
N LEU A 10 25.48 2.32 21.18
CA LEU A 10 24.25 1.78 20.62
C LEU A 10 24.19 0.26 20.81
N THR A 11 23.01 -0.24 21.12
CA THR A 11 22.75 -1.68 21.27
C THR A 11 22.14 -2.24 19.99
N THR A 12 22.69 -3.35 19.50
CA THR A 12 22.04 -4.11 18.42
C THR A 12 20.89 -4.94 19.00
N ILE A 13 19.66 -4.66 18.58
CA ILE A 13 18.45 -5.37 19.03
C ILE A 13 18.20 -6.61 18.17
N THR A 14 18.22 -6.42 16.85
CA THR A 14 17.94 -7.48 15.88
C THR A 14 18.93 -7.40 14.73
N VAL A 15 19.35 -8.56 14.23
CA VAL A 15 20.01 -8.70 12.94
C VAL A 15 19.18 -9.68 12.13
N ASP A 16 18.67 -9.22 11.00
CA ASP A 16 17.88 -10.02 10.09
C ASP A 16 18.60 -10.14 8.76
N THR A 17 19.12 -11.34 8.47
CA THR A 17 19.86 -11.59 7.24
C THR A 17 18.96 -11.65 6.02
N ALA A 18 17.71 -12.11 6.17
CA ALA A 18 16.78 -12.22 5.06
C ALA A 18 16.30 -10.82 4.63
N ARG A 19 15.95 -9.99 5.62
CA ARG A 19 15.56 -8.59 5.41
C ARG A 19 16.76 -7.64 5.21
N ARG A 20 17.99 -8.16 5.31
CA ARG A 20 19.26 -7.41 5.24
C ARG A 20 19.30 -6.19 6.16
N SER A 21 18.72 -6.30 7.35
CA SER A 21 18.55 -5.18 8.28
C SER A 21 19.22 -5.42 9.64
N VAL A 22 19.57 -4.32 10.29
CA VAL A 22 20.09 -4.29 11.67
C VAL A 22 19.32 -3.22 12.43
N VAL A 23 18.59 -3.62 13.47
CA VAL A 23 17.86 -2.70 14.33
C VAL A 23 18.74 -2.30 15.50
N LEU A 24 18.94 -1.00 15.69
CA LEU A 24 19.71 -0.43 16.78
C LEU A 24 18.78 0.27 17.79
N LYS A 25 19.20 0.31 19.04
CA LYS A 25 18.56 1.09 20.11
C LYS A 25 19.63 1.79 20.94
N GLY A 26 19.37 3.04 21.31
CA GLY A 26 20.29 3.84 22.11
C GLY A 26 19.65 5.16 22.51
N LYS A 27 20.42 6.03 23.17
CA LYS A 27 19.97 7.39 23.47
C LYS A 27 20.07 8.27 22.22
N ILE A 28 19.28 9.34 22.18
CA ILE A 28 19.31 10.32 21.09
C ILE A 28 20.73 10.83 20.85
N ASN A 29 21.40 11.35 21.88
CA ASN A 29 22.76 11.89 21.75
C ASN A 29 23.80 10.88 21.24
N ASP A 30 23.57 9.57 21.43
CA ASP A 30 24.45 8.53 20.93
C ASP A 30 24.24 8.31 19.42
N PHE A 31 22.98 8.36 18.95
CA PHE A 31 22.65 8.35 17.52
C PHE A 31 23.14 9.61 16.80
N GLU A 32 22.95 10.79 17.40
CA GLU A 32 23.42 12.05 16.83
C GLU A 32 24.94 12.02 16.61
N LYS A 33 25.70 11.55 17.60
CA LYS A 33 27.15 11.35 17.48
C LYS A 33 27.54 10.26 16.48
N ALA A 34 26.78 9.17 16.43
CA ALA A 34 27.07 8.05 15.54
C ALA A 34 26.80 8.36 14.07
N PHE A 35 25.87 9.27 13.77
CA PHE A 35 25.44 9.51 12.39
C PHE A 35 25.54 10.97 11.96
N GLY A 36 26.08 11.85 12.80
CA GLY A 36 26.31 13.25 12.46
C GLY A 36 25.01 14.01 12.14
N VAL A 37 23.92 13.67 12.83
CA VAL A 37 22.60 14.27 12.66
C VAL A 37 22.18 14.97 13.94
N ASP A 38 21.25 15.92 13.82
CA ASP A 38 20.57 16.52 14.97
C ASP A 38 19.10 16.06 14.97
N LEU A 39 18.67 15.42 16.05
CA LEU A 39 17.32 14.89 16.20
C LEU A 39 16.51 15.80 17.13
N HIS A 40 15.32 16.20 16.68
CA HIS A 40 14.46 17.06 17.47
C HIS A 40 12.99 16.70 17.26
N GLU A 41 12.18 17.02 18.26
CA GLU A 41 10.74 16.88 18.19
C GLU A 41 10.12 18.10 17.49
N VAL A 42 9.17 17.84 16.61
CA VAL A 42 8.37 18.85 15.92
C VAL A 42 6.90 18.52 16.13
N THR A 43 6.08 19.56 16.24
CA THR A 43 4.62 19.44 16.26
C THR A 43 4.07 19.97 14.94
N ALA A 44 3.37 19.15 14.19
CA ALA A 44 2.58 19.54 13.02
C ALA A 44 1.23 18.82 13.04
N ASP A 45 0.16 19.50 12.64
CA ASP A 45 -1.21 18.96 12.66
C ASP A 45 -1.58 18.27 13.98
N GLU A 46 -1.28 18.96 15.10
CA GLU A 46 -1.51 18.48 16.47
C GLU A 46 -0.79 17.16 16.84
N THR A 47 0.10 16.68 15.97
CA THR A 47 0.89 15.47 16.17
C THR A 47 2.34 15.84 16.42
N GLN A 48 2.89 15.30 17.51
CA GLN A 48 4.31 15.45 17.82
C GLN A 48 5.08 14.24 17.29
N PHE A 49 6.17 14.48 16.56
CA PHE A 49 7.03 13.43 16.00
C PHE A 49 8.49 13.89 15.94
N ARG A 50 9.41 12.94 15.90
CA ARG A 50 10.84 13.23 15.74
C ARG A 50 11.19 13.43 14.27
N VAL A 51 12.05 14.39 13.99
CA VAL A 51 12.70 14.55 12.68
C VAL A 51 14.20 14.70 12.86
N ARG A 52 14.92 14.67 11.74
CA ARG A 52 16.34 14.99 11.67
C ARG A 52 16.60 16.25 10.85
N THR A 53 17.63 16.99 11.24
CA THR A 53 18.33 17.96 10.40
C THR A 53 19.77 17.52 10.14
N GLY A 54 20.40 18.10 9.11
CA GLY A 54 21.75 17.74 8.68
C GLY A 54 21.78 16.54 7.71
N GLU A 55 22.98 16.11 7.33
CA GLU A 55 23.20 14.93 6.49
C GLU A 55 23.56 13.73 7.35
N ILE A 56 23.14 12.54 6.93
CA ILE A 56 23.52 11.29 7.61
C ILE A 56 24.96 10.95 7.18
N HIS A 57 25.85 10.87 8.17
CA HIS A 57 27.23 10.46 8.01
C HIS A 57 27.42 9.02 8.44
N ILE A 58 28.19 8.26 7.66
CA ILE A 58 28.62 6.90 7.99
C ILE A 58 30.13 6.79 7.81
N PRO A 59 30.82 5.94 8.59
CA PRO A 59 32.26 5.77 8.44
C PRO A 59 32.57 5.08 7.10
N GLU A 60 33.72 5.40 6.50
CA GLU A 60 34.10 4.94 5.15
C GLU A 60 34.08 3.41 5.02
N ASN A 61 34.44 2.69 6.08
CA ASN A 61 34.43 1.22 6.10
C ASN A 61 33.01 0.61 6.04
N LEU A 62 31.95 1.41 6.27
CA LEU A 62 30.55 0.97 6.17
C LEU A 62 29.83 1.50 4.93
N LYS A 63 30.49 2.32 4.10
CA LYS A 63 29.89 2.95 2.91
C LYS A 63 29.29 1.95 1.91
N ASN A 64 29.92 0.78 1.76
CA ASN A 64 29.44 -0.30 0.87
C ASN A 64 28.57 -1.33 1.60
N VAL A 65 28.24 -1.09 2.87
CA VAL A 65 27.47 -2.00 3.73
C VAL A 65 26.10 -1.39 4.06
N ILE A 66 26.05 -0.10 4.40
CA ILE A 66 24.82 0.61 4.74
C ILE A 66 24.25 1.24 3.47
N THR A 67 23.08 0.78 3.06
CA THR A 67 22.35 1.31 1.89
C THR A 67 21.26 2.32 2.27
N GLY A 68 20.90 2.40 3.54
CA GLY A 68 19.94 3.37 4.08
C GLY A 68 19.87 3.32 5.60
N ILE A 69 19.51 4.45 6.21
CA ILE A 69 19.27 4.56 7.65
C ILE A 69 17.88 5.17 7.86
N PHE A 70 17.02 4.43 8.54
CA PHE A 70 15.61 4.75 8.75
C PHE A 70 15.32 4.99 10.25
N GLY A 71 14.19 5.62 10.57
CA GLY A 71 13.73 5.83 11.96
C GLY A 71 14.24 7.10 12.64
N PHE A 72 15.03 7.92 11.96
CA PHE A 72 15.36 9.28 12.42
C PHE A 72 14.28 10.29 12.09
N ASP A 73 13.45 9.99 11.10
CA ASP A 73 12.32 10.79 10.69
C ASP A 73 11.04 9.98 10.92
N GLU A 74 10.18 10.49 11.77
CA GLU A 74 8.90 9.88 12.13
C GLU A 74 7.72 10.63 11.49
N ARG A 75 7.99 11.50 10.49
CA ARG A 75 6.92 12.08 9.67
C ARG A 75 6.12 10.99 9.00
N ARG A 76 4.83 11.27 8.86
CA ARG A 76 3.90 10.42 8.13
C ARG A 76 4.40 10.17 6.70
N ALA A 77 4.72 8.93 6.37
CA ALA A 77 5.31 8.59 5.07
C ALA A 77 4.27 8.47 3.96
N ALA A 78 3.07 8.00 4.28
CA ALA A 78 2.05 7.65 3.29
C ALA A 78 0.63 8.02 3.74
N ARG A 79 -0.27 8.11 2.76
CA ARG A 79 -1.72 8.23 2.95
C ARG A 79 -2.41 6.96 2.44
N ALA A 80 -3.54 6.63 3.05
CA ALA A 80 -4.47 5.62 2.54
C ALA A 80 -5.15 6.15 1.26
N MET A 81 -5.31 5.32 0.23
CA MET A 81 -5.78 5.73 -1.12
C MET A 81 -7.24 5.33 -1.39
N PHE A 82 -8.10 5.65 -0.43
CA PHE A 82 -9.53 5.38 -0.53
C PHE A 82 -10.35 6.67 -0.47
N GLN A 83 -11.53 6.62 -1.08
CA GLN A 83 -12.45 7.76 -1.16
C GLN A 83 -13.85 7.34 -0.75
N VAL A 84 -14.35 7.86 0.38
CA VAL A 84 -15.73 7.63 0.81
C VAL A 84 -16.69 8.38 -0.12
N TYR A 85 -17.68 7.69 -0.68
CA TYR A 85 -18.67 8.34 -1.52
C TYR A 85 -19.57 9.26 -0.70
N LYS A 86 -19.54 10.56 -1.02
CA LYS A 86 -20.32 11.60 -0.37
C LYS A 86 -21.13 12.38 -1.40
N GLN A 87 -22.36 12.72 -1.03
CA GLN A 87 -23.22 13.66 -1.76
C GLN A 87 -23.63 14.77 -0.79
N ASP A 88 -23.44 16.03 -1.19
CA ASP A 88 -23.64 17.21 -0.32
C ASP A 88 -22.98 17.05 1.05
N THR A 89 -21.73 16.57 1.08
CA THR A 89 -20.91 16.27 2.27
C THR A 89 -21.39 15.11 3.16
N LYS A 90 -22.52 14.48 2.84
CA LYS A 90 -23.07 13.34 3.59
C LYS A 90 -22.63 12.02 2.97
N ILE A 91 -22.24 11.07 3.82
CA ILE A 91 -21.92 9.69 3.39
C ILE A 91 -23.18 9.07 2.78
N VAL A 92 -23.04 8.53 1.57
CA VAL A 92 -24.15 7.88 0.86
C VAL A 92 -24.19 6.40 1.23
N SER A 93 -25.37 5.91 1.63
CA SER A 93 -25.58 4.48 1.86
C SER A 93 -25.48 3.70 0.55
N HIS A 94 -24.90 2.50 0.59
CA HIS A 94 -24.81 1.65 -0.60
C HIS A 94 -26.16 1.36 -1.27
N ALA A 95 -27.26 1.33 -0.51
CA ALA A 95 -28.61 1.10 -1.03
C ALA A 95 -29.11 2.18 -2.01
N ALA A 96 -28.51 3.38 -1.96
CA ALA A 96 -28.86 4.53 -2.80
C ALA A 96 -27.87 4.76 -3.96
N SER A 97 -26.95 3.82 -4.20
CA SER A 97 -25.84 3.97 -5.15
C SER A 97 -25.79 2.83 -6.17
N VAL A 98 -25.27 3.10 -7.37
CA VAL A 98 -24.72 2.05 -8.20
C VAL A 98 -23.39 1.64 -7.56
N SER A 99 -23.31 0.43 -7.04
CA SER A 99 -22.10 -0.05 -6.35
C SER A 99 -22.02 -1.57 -6.41
N TYR A 100 -20.81 -2.09 -6.22
CA TYR A 100 -20.49 -3.49 -6.41
C TYR A 100 -19.83 -4.08 -5.17
N THR A 101 -19.92 -5.39 -4.99
CA THR A 101 -19.09 -6.12 -4.02
C THR A 101 -17.86 -6.69 -4.73
N GLY A 102 -16.80 -7.03 -3.99
CA GLY A 102 -15.58 -7.60 -4.60
C GLY A 102 -15.84 -8.86 -5.44
N ASN A 103 -16.73 -9.76 -4.98
CA ASN A 103 -17.11 -10.96 -5.73
C ASN A 103 -17.97 -10.66 -6.98
N GLN A 104 -18.75 -9.57 -6.98
CA GLN A 104 -19.46 -9.13 -8.19
C GLN A 104 -18.46 -8.62 -9.23
N LEU A 105 -17.49 -7.79 -8.82
CA LEU A 105 -16.45 -7.29 -9.72
C LEU A 105 -15.56 -8.41 -10.26
N ALA A 106 -15.19 -9.39 -9.43
CA ALA A 106 -14.49 -10.59 -9.90
C ALA A 106 -15.27 -11.29 -11.03
N LYS A 107 -16.59 -11.42 -10.90
CA LYS A 107 -17.43 -12.00 -11.96
C LYS A 107 -17.50 -11.10 -13.21
N ILE A 108 -17.67 -9.79 -13.03
CA ILE A 108 -17.75 -8.81 -14.13
C ILE A 108 -16.46 -8.81 -14.95
N TYR A 109 -15.31 -8.83 -14.28
CA TYR A 109 -13.99 -8.86 -14.92
C TYR A 109 -13.55 -10.26 -15.38
N GLY A 110 -14.41 -11.28 -15.26
CA GLY A 110 -14.13 -12.62 -15.77
C GLY A 110 -13.01 -13.34 -15.01
N PHE A 111 -12.88 -13.11 -13.71
CA PHE A 111 -11.90 -13.81 -12.89
C PHE A 111 -12.15 -15.33 -12.90
N PRO A 112 -11.10 -16.15 -12.66
CA PRO A 112 -11.24 -17.58 -12.77
C PRO A 112 -12.30 -18.15 -11.82
N THR A 113 -13.16 -19.03 -12.36
CA THR A 113 -14.20 -19.72 -11.59
C THR A 113 -13.74 -21.13 -11.19
N GLY A 114 -14.39 -21.71 -10.18
CA GLY A 114 -14.00 -23.04 -9.65
C GLY A 114 -12.80 -23.04 -8.70
N VAL A 115 -12.23 -21.87 -8.42
CA VAL A 115 -11.18 -21.64 -7.41
C VAL A 115 -11.65 -20.61 -6.39
N THR A 116 -11.07 -20.64 -5.19
CA THR A 116 -11.50 -19.84 -4.03
C THR A 116 -10.33 -19.15 -3.31
N GLY A 117 -9.11 -19.29 -3.82
CA GLY A 117 -7.86 -18.86 -3.16
C GLY A 117 -7.36 -19.87 -2.13
N LYS A 118 -7.93 -21.08 -2.09
CA LYS A 118 -7.57 -22.11 -1.12
C LYS A 118 -6.08 -22.44 -1.20
N GLY A 119 -5.42 -22.45 -0.05
CA GLY A 119 -4.00 -22.72 0.07
C GLY A 119 -3.09 -21.51 -0.18
N GLN A 120 -3.67 -20.36 -0.58
CA GLN A 120 -2.93 -19.11 -0.73
C GLN A 120 -3.01 -18.25 0.54
N CYS A 121 -2.06 -17.33 0.66
CA CYS A 121 -2.04 -16.31 1.69
C CYS A 121 -1.87 -14.93 1.04
N ILE A 122 -2.78 -14.01 1.37
CA ILE A 122 -2.75 -12.61 0.96
C ILE A 122 -2.23 -11.81 2.16
N GLY A 123 -1.07 -11.17 2.01
CA GLY A 123 -0.59 -10.15 2.93
C GLY A 123 -1.23 -8.81 2.62
N ILE A 124 -1.58 -8.03 3.64
CA ILE A 124 -2.10 -6.66 3.50
C ILE A 124 -1.25 -5.77 4.40
N ILE A 125 -0.72 -4.67 3.86
CA ILE A 125 0.14 -3.74 4.61
C ILE A 125 -0.69 -2.56 5.09
N GLU A 126 -0.70 -2.32 6.40
CA GLU A 126 -1.49 -1.25 7.02
C GLU A 126 -0.63 -0.35 7.91
N LEU A 127 -0.77 0.96 7.73
CA LEU A 127 0.02 1.96 8.44
C LEU A 127 -0.79 2.71 9.52
N GLY A 128 -2.00 2.24 9.82
CA GLY A 128 -2.85 2.82 10.84
C GLY A 128 -4.21 2.13 10.92
N GLY A 129 -5.02 2.56 11.89
CA GLY A 129 -6.38 2.06 12.07
C GLY A 129 -6.45 0.60 12.53
N GLY A 130 -7.54 -0.06 12.18
CA GLY A 130 -7.74 -1.47 12.49
C GLY A 130 -9.05 -2.03 11.98
N TYR A 131 -9.34 -3.26 12.43
CA TYR A 131 -10.59 -3.96 12.15
C TYR A 131 -11.15 -4.62 13.41
N LYS A 132 -12.47 -4.72 13.47
CA LYS A 132 -13.18 -5.59 14.42
C LYS A 132 -13.58 -6.88 13.71
N THR A 133 -13.35 -8.02 14.35
CA THR A 133 -13.73 -9.33 13.77
C THR A 133 -15.24 -9.45 13.52
N ALA A 134 -16.04 -8.70 14.28
CA ALA A 134 -17.49 -8.63 14.09
C ALA A 134 -17.87 -8.03 12.72
N ASP A 135 -17.19 -6.96 12.29
CA ASP A 135 -17.47 -6.28 11.01
C ASP A 135 -17.21 -7.22 9.84
N ILE A 136 -16.02 -7.84 9.81
CA ILE A 136 -15.67 -8.89 8.83
C ILE A 136 -16.73 -9.99 8.83
N THR A 137 -17.11 -10.50 10.00
CA THR A 137 -18.11 -11.58 10.09
C THR A 137 -19.47 -11.15 9.53
N ASN A 138 -19.90 -9.92 9.83
CA ASN A 138 -21.18 -9.38 9.38
C ASN A 138 -21.17 -9.10 7.87
N TYR A 139 -20.08 -8.56 7.33
CA TYR A 139 -19.90 -8.33 5.90
C TYR A 139 -20.06 -9.63 5.11
N PHE A 140 -19.22 -10.64 5.40
CA PHE A 140 -19.25 -11.91 4.68
C PHE A 140 -20.58 -12.65 4.85
N LYS A 141 -21.20 -12.58 6.04
CA LYS A 141 -22.54 -13.13 6.27
C LYS A 141 -23.59 -12.45 5.39
N SER A 142 -23.53 -11.13 5.24
CA SER A 142 -24.47 -10.37 4.39
C SER A 142 -24.37 -10.75 2.91
N LEU A 143 -23.19 -11.17 2.46
CA LEU A 143 -22.95 -11.63 1.09
C LEU A 143 -23.27 -13.12 0.89
N GLY A 144 -23.60 -13.86 1.95
CA GLY A 144 -23.74 -15.32 1.90
C GLY A 144 -22.41 -16.03 1.59
N LEU A 145 -21.27 -15.38 1.85
CA LEU A 145 -19.94 -15.92 1.60
C LEU A 145 -19.33 -16.50 2.88
N LYS A 146 -18.41 -17.47 2.69
CA LYS A 146 -17.59 -17.98 3.79
C LYS A 146 -16.64 -16.86 4.25
N LYS A 147 -16.60 -16.62 5.55
CA LYS A 147 -15.64 -15.67 6.15
C LYS A 147 -14.21 -16.19 5.98
N PRO A 148 -13.27 -15.39 5.44
CA PRO A 148 -11.86 -15.76 5.37
C PRO A 148 -11.22 -15.82 6.76
N THR A 149 -10.09 -16.52 6.86
CA THR A 149 -9.25 -16.45 8.06
C THR A 149 -8.44 -15.17 8.03
N VAL A 150 -8.65 -14.28 9.00
CA VAL A 150 -7.92 -13.00 9.10
C VAL A 150 -7.05 -13.01 10.35
N LYS A 151 -5.76 -12.69 10.20
CA LYS A 151 -4.80 -12.54 11.30
C LYS A 151 -4.10 -11.19 11.23
N ALA A 152 -3.79 -10.62 12.39
CA ALA A 152 -2.93 -9.45 12.49
C ALA A 152 -1.49 -9.88 12.85
N VAL A 153 -0.50 -9.26 12.22
CA VAL A 153 0.91 -9.27 12.58
C VAL A 153 1.29 -7.84 12.95
N LEU A 154 1.91 -7.67 14.11
CA LEU A 154 2.26 -6.35 14.65
C LEU A 154 3.75 -6.12 14.40
N VAL A 155 4.08 -5.16 13.54
CA VAL A 155 5.45 -4.81 13.16
C VAL A 155 5.82 -3.51 13.86
N ASP A 156 6.99 -3.48 14.50
CA ASP A 156 7.52 -2.30 15.20
C ASP A 156 6.57 -1.64 16.20
N GLY A 157 5.76 -2.46 16.89
CA GLY A 157 4.78 -1.97 17.84
C GLY A 157 3.53 -1.35 17.22
N GLY A 158 3.34 -1.50 15.89
CA GLY A 158 2.07 -1.27 15.20
C GLY A 158 0.93 -2.07 15.83
N LYS A 159 -0.31 -1.61 15.60
CA LYS A 159 -1.49 -2.11 16.33
C LYS A 159 -2.67 -2.25 15.39
N ASN A 160 -3.45 -3.30 15.59
CA ASN A 160 -4.85 -3.31 15.16
C ASN A 160 -5.64 -2.46 16.18
N ALA A 161 -5.87 -1.19 15.86
CA ALA A 161 -6.45 -0.21 16.77
C ALA A 161 -7.58 0.57 16.08
N PRO A 162 -8.76 -0.06 15.88
CA PRO A 162 -9.87 0.59 15.22
C PRO A 162 -10.39 1.79 16.01
N THR A 163 -10.72 2.87 15.30
CA THR A 163 -11.28 4.11 15.82
C THR A 163 -12.68 4.39 15.24
N THR A 164 -12.78 4.94 14.03
CA THR A 164 -14.04 5.39 13.41
C THR A 164 -14.09 5.10 11.91
N ALA A 165 -15.29 5.03 11.35
CA ALA A 165 -15.50 4.65 9.95
C ALA A 165 -14.87 5.60 8.90
N ASN A 166 -14.57 6.86 9.26
CA ASN A 166 -13.91 7.84 8.40
C ASN A 166 -12.41 8.01 8.78
N SER A 167 -11.82 6.98 9.37
CA SER A 167 -10.39 6.89 9.68
C SER A 167 -9.71 5.84 8.78
N ALA A 168 -8.46 5.51 9.09
CA ALA A 168 -7.74 4.40 8.46
C ALA A 168 -8.47 3.04 8.56
N ASP A 169 -9.44 2.89 9.47
CA ASP A 169 -10.29 1.69 9.53
C ASP A 169 -11.05 1.42 8.23
N GLY A 170 -11.41 2.48 7.50
CA GLY A 170 -12.06 2.37 6.20
C GLY A 170 -11.17 1.68 5.17
N GLU A 171 -9.87 1.98 5.19
CA GLU A 171 -8.85 1.33 4.36
C GLU A 171 -8.70 -0.14 4.76
N VAL A 172 -8.45 -0.39 6.05
CA VAL A 172 -8.19 -1.74 6.58
C VAL A 172 -9.36 -2.69 6.28
N LEU A 173 -10.60 -2.24 6.49
CA LEU A 173 -11.76 -3.08 6.21
C LEU A 173 -12.05 -3.21 4.71
N LEU A 174 -11.89 -2.14 3.91
CA LEU A 174 -12.00 -2.25 2.45
C LEU A 174 -11.07 -3.32 1.89
N ASP A 175 -9.79 -3.27 2.29
CA ASP A 175 -8.76 -4.19 1.82
C ASP A 175 -9.09 -5.66 2.16
N ILE A 176 -9.47 -5.92 3.41
CA ILE A 176 -9.87 -7.26 3.88
C ILE A 176 -11.14 -7.75 3.16
N GLU A 177 -12.14 -6.88 3.05
CA GLU A 177 -13.45 -7.21 2.48
C GLU A 177 -13.35 -7.50 0.98
N VAL A 178 -12.62 -6.68 0.23
CA VAL A 178 -12.44 -6.88 -1.21
C VAL A 178 -11.60 -8.12 -1.49
N ALA A 179 -10.41 -8.25 -0.89
CA ALA A 179 -9.56 -9.42 -1.10
C ALA A 179 -10.27 -10.72 -0.69
N GLY A 180 -10.94 -10.70 0.47
CA GLY A 180 -11.67 -11.86 0.98
C GLY A 180 -12.94 -12.19 0.19
N ALA A 181 -13.62 -11.21 -0.41
CA ALA A 181 -14.78 -11.48 -1.27
C ALA A 181 -14.35 -12.15 -2.59
N VAL A 182 -13.19 -11.78 -3.12
CA VAL A 182 -12.62 -12.37 -4.34
C VAL A 182 -12.05 -13.77 -4.07
N ALA A 183 -11.29 -13.92 -2.98
CA ALA A 183 -10.59 -15.15 -2.62
C ALA A 183 -10.99 -15.63 -1.19
N PRO A 184 -12.23 -16.13 -1.00
CA PRO A 184 -12.81 -16.39 0.33
C PRO A 184 -12.14 -17.50 1.13
N GLU A 185 -11.32 -18.35 0.50
CA GLU A 185 -10.55 -19.39 1.19
C GLU A 185 -9.04 -19.11 1.23
N ALA A 186 -8.60 -17.95 0.74
CA ALA A 186 -7.27 -17.45 1.04
C ALA A 186 -7.19 -17.05 2.52
N LYS A 187 -6.03 -17.26 3.12
CA LYS A 187 -5.71 -16.68 4.42
C LYS A 187 -5.34 -15.21 4.22
N ILE A 188 -5.93 -14.32 4.99
CA ILE A 188 -5.59 -12.89 4.99
C ILE A 188 -4.72 -12.60 6.22
N VAL A 189 -3.58 -11.96 6.01
CA VAL A 189 -2.67 -11.54 7.08
C VAL A 189 -2.38 -10.06 6.94
N VAL A 190 -2.80 -9.30 7.94
CA VAL A 190 -2.69 -7.84 7.98
C VAL A 190 -1.48 -7.45 8.82
N TYR A 191 -0.49 -6.81 8.20
CA TYR A 191 0.75 -6.38 8.82
C TYR A 191 0.62 -4.90 9.21
N PHE A 192 0.41 -4.65 10.50
CA PHE A 192 0.27 -3.29 11.04
C PHE A 192 1.64 -2.74 11.44
N ALA A 193 1.99 -1.57 10.93
CA ALA A 193 3.20 -0.84 11.30
C ALA A 193 2.93 0.65 11.54
N PRO A 194 3.84 1.37 12.23
CA PRO A 194 3.81 2.83 12.26
C PRO A 194 3.89 3.42 10.84
N ASN A 195 3.19 4.53 10.60
CA ASN A 195 3.24 5.26 9.32
C ASN A 195 4.50 6.12 9.22
N THR A 196 5.65 5.46 9.12
CA THR A 196 6.96 6.07 8.86
C THR A 196 7.62 5.31 7.72
N ASP A 197 8.68 5.87 7.15
CA ASP A 197 9.44 5.17 6.10
C ASP A 197 10.03 3.85 6.62
N GLN A 198 10.51 3.85 7.87
CA GLN A 198 10.96 2.65 8.57
C GLN A 198 9.83 1.63 8.71
N GLY A 199 8.73 2.01 9.37
CA GLY A 199 7.65 1.07 9.71
C GLY A 199 7.04 0.45 8.45
N PHE A 200 6.89 1.24 7.38
CA PHE A 200 6.39 0.74 6.11
C PHE A 200 7.38 -0.24 5.44
N LEU A 201 8.68 0.07 5.40
CA LEU A 201 9.69 -0.86 4.89
C LEU A 201 9.76 -2.15 5.71
N ASP A 202 9.72 -2.03 7.04
CA ASP A 202 9.75 -3.16 7.96
C ASP A 202 8.48 -4.02 7.82
N ALA A 203 7.30 -3.44 7.57
CA ALA A 203 6.08 -4.18 7.28
C ALA A 203 6.19 -5.01 5.99
N ILE A 204 6.66 -4.38 4.90
CA ILE A 204 6.86 -5.04 3.60
C ILE A 204 7.87 -6.19 3.74
N THR A 205 9.05 -5.91 4.30
CA THR A 205 10.10 -6.92 4.44
C THR A 205 9.69 -8.03 5.40
N THR A 206 8.94 -7.73 6.46
CA THR A 206 8.36 -8.76 7.34
C THR A 206 7.41 -9.66 6.56
N ALA A 207 6.48 -9.10 5.78
CA ALA A 207 5.51 -9.87 5.01
C ALA A 207 6.18 -10.73 3.92
N VAL A 208 7.13 -10.17 3.17
CA VAL A 208 7.88 -10.87 2.11
C VAL A 208 8.67 -12.06 2.66
N HIS A 209 9.24 -11.92 3.86
CA HIS A 209 10.06 -12.95 4.48
C HIS A 209 9.32 -13.76 5.57
N ASP A 210 8.00 -13.64 5.69
CA ASP A 210 7.22 -14.33 6.71
C ASP A 210 7.15 -15.84 6.43
N THR A 211 7.99 -16.62 7.12
CA THR A 211 8.01 -18.08 7.01
C THR A 211 6.86 -18.78 7.75
N THR A 212 6.11 -18.06 8.58
CA THR A 212 4.96 -18.58 9.34
C THR A 212 3.68 -18.51 8.52
N ASN A 213 3.42 -17.35 7.93
CA ASN A 213 2.20 -17.10 7.16
C ASN A 213 2.40 -17.34 5.65
N LYS A 214 3.61 -17.13 5.14
CA LYS A 214 4.01 -17.32 3.73
C LYS A 214 3.07 -16.66 2.72
N PRO A 215 2.87 -15.34 2.76
CA PRO A 215 2.11 -14.64 1.72
C PRO A 215 2.67 -14.94 0.33
N SER A 216 1.79 -15.34 -0.59
CA SER A 216 2.11 -15.51 -2.02
C SER A 216 1.84 -14.24 -2.81
N VAL A 217 1.04 -13.34 -2.23
CA VAL A 217 0.72 -12.03 -2.78
C VAL A 217 0.56 -11.03 -1.63
N ILE A 218 0.96 -9.78 -1.84
CA ILE A 218 0.83 -8.68 -0.90
C ILE A 218 0.03 -7.56 -1.57
N SER A 219 -0.95 -7.00 -0.85
CA SER A 219 -1.69 -5.80 -1.23
C SER A 219 -1.19 -4.61 -0.43
N ILE A 220 -1.02 -3.46 -1.11
CA ILE A 220 -0.61 -2.20 -0.50
C ILE A 220 -1.54 -1.09 -1.00
N SER A 221 -2.30 -0.52 -0.09
CA SER A 221 -3.25 0.56 -0.37
C SER A 221 -2.82 1.90 0.27
N TRP A 222 -1.51 2.04 0.50
CA TRP A 222 -0.87 3.20 1.11
C TRP A 222 0.29 3.70 0.25
N GLY A 223 0.41 5.01 0.12
CA GLY A 223 1.52 5.63 -0.62
C GLY A 223 1.57 7.16 -0.56
N SER A 224 2.54 7.72 -1.25
CA SER A 224 2.77 9.17 -1.38
C SER A 224 3.61 9.43 -2.62
N ALA A 225 3.49 10.63 -3.18
CA ALA A 225 4.24 11.05 -4.36
C ALA A 225 5.72 10.68 -4.25
N GLU A 226 6.27 10.06 -5.29
CA GLU A 226 7.66 9.61 -5.35
C GLU A 226 8.67 10.69 -4.94
N LEU A 227 8.37 11.95 -5.30
CA LEU A 227 9.09 13.17 -4.90
C LEU A 227 9.28 13.31 -3.38
N ASN A 228 8.31 12.86 -2.57
CA ASN A 228 8.32 13.04 -1.12
C ASN A 228 9.26 12.05 -0.41
N TRP A 229 9.77 11.06 -1.13
CA TRP A 229 10.64 10.03 -0.58
C TRP A 229 12.11 10.39 -0.77
N THR A 230 12.93 10.04 0.22
CA THR A 230 14.38 10.16 0.05
C THR A 230 14.89 9.13 -0.95
N GLN A 231 15.98 9.47 -1.64
CA GLN A 231 16.71 8.58 -2.54
C GLN A 231 17.02 7.21 -1.92
N GLN A 232 17.46 7.19 -0.65
CA GLN A 232 17.73 5.95 0.07
C GLN A 232 16.45 5.14 0.30
N ALA A 233 15.31 5.79 0.62
CA ALA A 233 14.05 5.10 0.84
C ALA A 233 13.59 4.42 -0.46
N LEU A 234 13.51 5.17 -1.56
CA LEU A 234 13.14 4.63 -2.88
C LEU A 234 14.03 3.43 -3.26
N THR A 235 15.35 3.54 -3.04
CA THR A 235 16.29 2.46 -3.35
C THR A 235 16.07 1.22 -2.47
N ASN A 236 15.93 1.35 -1.15
CA ASN A 236 15.82 0.20 -0.25
C ASN A 236 14.45 -0.47 -0.32
N PHE A 237 13.36 0.29 -0.48
CA PHE A 237 12.05 -0.30 -0.76
C PHE A 237 12.06 -1.05 -2.09
N ASN A 238 12.66 -0.48 -3.14
CA ASN A 238 12.78 -1.15 -4.43
C ASN A 238 13.57 -2.46 -4.35
N GLU A 239 14.63 -2.51 -3.54
CA GLU A 239 15.36 -3.76 -3.26
C GLU A 239 14.51 -4.79 -2.49
N ALA A 240 13.65 -4.35 -1.56
CA ALA A 240 12.70 -5.24 -0.89
C ALA A 240 11.65 -5.80 -1.87
N PHE A 241 11.15 -4.98 -2.79
CA PHE A 241 10.22 -5.42 -3.85
C PHE A 241 10.88 -6.38 -4.84
N LYS A 242 12.15 -6.12 -5.19
CA LYS A 242 12.96 -7.06 -5.98
C LYS A 242 13.15 -8.39 -5.27
N ALA A 243 13.39 -8.39 -3.96
CA ALA A 243 13.48 -9.61 -3.18
C ALA A 243 12.15 -10.38 -3.19
N ALA A 244 11.00 -9.70 -3.09
CA ALA A 244 9.68 -10.31 -3.24
C ALA A 244 9.53 -11.00 -4.60
N ALA A 245 9.89 -10.31 -5.69
CA ALA A 245 9.86 -10.88 -7.04
C ALA A 245 10.75 -12.14 -7.17
N LEU A 246 11.95 -12.13 -6.59
CA LEU A 246 12.85 -13.30 -6.56
C LEU A 246 12.30 -14.47 -5.75
N LEU A 247 11.52 -14.19 -4.70
CA LEU A 247 10.85 -15.18 -3.87
C LEU A 247 9.50 -15.66 -4.45
N GLY A 248 9.08 -15.10 -5.59
CA GLY A 248 7.80 -15.44 -6.22
C GLY A 248 6.60 -14.87 -5.48
N VAL A 249 6.77 -13.77 -4.73
CA VAL A 249 5.70 -13.05 -4.06
C VAL A 249 5.30 -11.85 -4.91
N THR A 250 4.07 -11.84 -5.41
CA THR A 250 3.52 -10.69 -6.15
C THR A 250 3.17 -9.57 -5.18
N ILE A 251 3.44 -8.31 -5.53
CA ILE A 251 2.97 -7.16 -4.76
C ILE A 251 2.10 -6.27 -5.66
N CYS A 252 0.84 -6.08 -5.27
CA CYS A 252 -0.10 -5.17 -5.89
C CYS A 252 -0.15 -3.88 -5.07
N ALA A 253 0.00 -2.72 -5.70
CA ALA A 253 -0.15 -1.45 -5.00
C ALA A 253 -1.07 -0.48 -5.73
N ALA A 254 -1.89 0.22 -4.97
CA ALA A 254 -2.75 1.29 -5.46
C ALA A 254 -1.90 2.43 -6.06
N ALA A 255 -2.34 3.00 -7.18
CA ALA A 255 -1.58 3.97 -7.96
C ALA A 255 -1.77 5.43 -7.53
N GLY A 256 -2.65 5.68 -6.55
CA GLY A 256 -2.99 7.01 -6.05
C GLY A 256 -4.39 7.49 -6.47
N ASP A 257 -4.89 8.48 -5.73
CA ASP A 257 -6.29 8.93 -5.78
C ASP A 257 -6.46 10.44 -6.05
N ASN A 258 -5.34 11.13 -6.23
CA ASN A 258 -5.30 12.59 -6.41
C ASN A 258 -4.85 12.97 -7.84
N GLY A 259 -5.25 12.14 -8.82
CA GLY A 259 -4.92 12.36 -10.22
C GLY A 259 -3.42 12.34 -10.50
N SER A 260 -3.04 12.92 -11.64
CA SER A 260 -1.64 12.97 -12.06
C SER A 260 -0.76 13.91 -11.23
N SER A 261 -1.31 14.76 -10.35
CA SER A 261 -0.51 15.60 -9.47
C SER A 261 -0.15 14.91 -8.15
N ASP A 262 -0.83 13.79 -7.85
CA ASP A 262 -0.68 13.04 -6.61
C ASP A 262 -0.77 13.90 -5.33
N GLY A 263 -1.61 14.94 -5.38
CA GLY A 263 -1.81 15.88 -4.27
C GLY A 263 -0.72 16.94 -4.11
N VAL A 264 0.30 16.96 -4.99
CA VAL A 264 1.33 18.00 -5.00
C VAL A 264 0.82 19.25 -5.75
N THR A 265 1.08 20.43 -5.19
CA THR A 265 0.52 21.71 -5.67
C THR A 265 1.48 22.54 -6.52
N ASP A 266 2.57 21.94 -7.02
CA ASP A 266 3.61 22.61 -7.80
C ASP A 266 3.30 22.71 -9.31
N GLY A 267 2.11 22.25 -9.72
CA GLY A 267 1.64 22.27 -11.11
C GLY A 267 2.29 21.21 -12.01
N LYS A 268 2.98 20.22 -11.43
CA LYS A 268 3.65 19.13 -12.17
C LYS A 268 2.90 17.80 -12.04
N VAL A 269 3.28 16.86 -12.89
CA VAL A 269 2.86 15.46 -12.79
C VAL A 269 3.79 14.70 -11.85
N HIS A 270 3.20 13.90 -10.96
CA HIS A 270 3.88 13.05 -9.99
C HIS A 270 3.21 11.68 -10.00
N VAL A 271 4.02 10.62 -9.90
CA VAL A 271 3.52 9.26 -9.68
C VAL A 271 3.67 8.90 -8.19
N ASP A 272 2.77 8.06 -7.70
CA ASP A 272 2.79 7.63 -6.30
C ASP A 272 3.79 6.48 -6.08
N PHE A 273 4.48 6.48 -4.94
CA PHE A 273 5.30 5.38 -4.44
C PHE A 273 4.60 4.69 -3.25
N PRO A 274 4.43 3.35 -3.28
CA PRO A 274 5.29 2.38 -3.96
C PRO A 274 4.92 1.99 -5.39
N SER A 275 3.79 2.46 -5.94
CA SER A 275 3.31 2.03 -7.26
C SER A 275 4.29 2.31 -8.41
N SER A 276 5.13 3.34 -8.29
CA SER A 276 6.15 3.68 -9.29
C SER A 276 7.34 2.71 -9.36
N SER A 277 7.50 1.82 -8.38
CA SER A 277 8.53 0.77 -8.45
C SER A 277 8.30 -0.17 -9.64
N PRO A 278 9.36 -0.56 -10.39
CA PRO A 278 9.28 -1.54 -11.47
C PRO A 278 9.09 -2.99 -10.98
N TYR A 279 9.05 -3.25 -9.67
CA TYR A 279 8.77 -4.59 -9.11
C TYR A 279 7.37 -4.69 -8.48
N ILE A 280 6.54 -3.66 -8.66
CA ILE A 280 5.17 -3.59 -8.16
C ILE A 280 4.20 -3.69 -9.33
N LEU A 281 3.11 -4.43 -9.15
CA LEU A 281 1.94 -4.35 -10.02
C LEU A 281 1.10 -3.13 -9.63
N ALA A 282 1.27 -2.03 -10.35
CA ALA A 282 0.59 -0.78 -10.09
C ALA A 282 -0.87 -0.82 -10.56
N CYS A 283 -1.79 -0.52 -9.64
CA CYS A 283 -3.24 -0.66 -9.81
C CYS A 283 -3.92 0.71 -9.86
N GLY A 284 -4.30 1.14 -11.07
CA GLY A 284 -5.07 2.37 -11.31
C GLY A 284 -6.58 2.18 -11.25
N GLY A 285 -7.30 3.26 -11.53
CA GLY A 285 -8.74 3.38 -11.28
C GLY A 285 -9.57 3.74 -12.51
N THR A 286 -10.73 3.09 -12.63
CA THR A 286 -11.75 3.33 -13.65
C THR A 286 -13.10 3.67 -13.02
N ARG A 287 -13.96 4.31 -13.81
CA ARG A 287 -15.39 4.41 -13.55
C ARG A 287 -16.10 3.32 -14.35
N LEU A 288 -16.72 2.37 -13.64
CA LEU A 288 -17.33 1.18 -14.23
C LEU A 288 -18.86 1.26 -14.21
N LEU A 289 -19.46 1.08 -15.38
CA LEU A 289 -20.90 0.90 -15.54
C LEU A 289 -21.20 -0.47 -16.14
N THR A 290 -22.18 -1.15 -15.55
CA THR A 290 -22.71 -2.41 -16.08
C THR A 290 -24.21 -2.33 -16.36
N ASP A 291 -24.71 -3.23 -17.19
CA ASP A 291 -26.14 -3.50 -17.26
C ASP A 291 -26.62 -4.36 -16.08
N ALA A 292 -27.92 -4.69 -16.06
CA ALA A 292 -28.54 -5.51 -15.00
C ALA A 292 -27.99 -6.95 -14.94
N ASN A 293 -27.34 -7.44 -16.00
CA ASN A 293 -26.74 -8.77 -16.06
C ASN A 293 -25.26 -8.77 -15.66
N GLY A 294 -24.69 -7.60 -15.33
CA GLY A 294 -23.27 -7.44 -15.02
C GLY A 294 -22.38 -7.39 -16.25
N LYS A 295 -22.92 -7.15 -17.45
CA LYS A 295 -22.10 -6.89 -18.64
C LYS A 295 -21.61 -5.45 -18.60
N ILE A 296 -20.31 -5.24 -18.85
CA ILE A 296 -19.71 -3.90 -18.95
C ILE A 296 -20.35 -3.15 -20.11
N THR A 297 -20.96 -1.99 -19.82
CA THR A 297 -21.52 -1.08 -20.82
C THR A 297 -20.61 0.11 -21.08
N SER A 298 -19.84 0.52 -20.06
CA SER A 298 -18.81 1.55 -20.17
C SER A 298 -17.77 1.36 -19.07
N GLU A 299 -16.49 1.54 -19.42
CA GLU A 299 -15.40 1.63 -18.47
C GLU A 299 -14.44 2.73 -18.94
N THR A 300 -14.35 3.81 -18.16
CA THR A 300 -13.56 5.00 -18.49
C THR A 300 -12.60 5.32 -17.36
N VAL A 301 -11.62 6.21 -17.61
CA VAL A 301 -10.74 6.72 -16.55
C VAL A 301 -11.60 7.30 -15.41
N TRP A 302 -11.25 6.96 -14.17
CA TRP A 302 -11.84 7.63 -13.00
C TRP A 302 -11.24 9.03 -12.86
N HIS A 303 -12.06 10.05 -13.05
CA HIS A 303 -11.73 11.45 -12.79
C HIS A 303 -13.02 12.19 -12.39
N ALA A 304 -13.30 12.24 -11.09
CA ALA A 304 -14.43 12.97 -10.54
C ALA A 304 -14.06 14.42 -10.17
N ALA A 305 -12.82 14.65 -9.70
CA ALA A 305 -12.26 15.95 -9.36
C ALA A 305 -10.72 15.86 -9.31
N SER A 306 -10.03 16.99 -9.10
CA SER A 306 -8.56 17.02 -8.98
C SER A 306 -8.01 16.20 -7.82
N ASP A 307 -8.79 16.03 -6.76
CA ASP A 307 -8.47 15.25 -5.56
C ASP A 307 -9.22 13.90 -5.50
N SER A 308 -9.88 13.51 -6.61
CA SER A 308 -10.66 12.29 -6.75
C SER A 308 -10.53 11.77 -8.18
N ALA A 309 -9.35 11.23 -8.49
CA ALA A 309 -9.00 10.69 -9.80
C ALA A 309 -7.87 9.67 -9.68
N THR A 310 -7.80 8.70 -10.59
CA THR A 310 -6.69 7.74 -10.59
C THR A 310 -5.34 8.44 -10.74
N GLY A 311 -4.37 8.01 -9.93
CA GLY A 311 -2.97 8.32 -10.14
C GLY A 311 -2.44 7.64 -11.41
N GLY A 312 -1.38 8.23 -11.97
CA GLY A 312 -0.76 7.75 -13.20
C GLY A 312 0.15 8.79 -13.83
N GLY A 313 1.17 8.32 -14.56
CA GLY A 313 2.20 9.17 -15.12
C GLY A 313 3.48 8.40 -15.45
N VAL A 314 4.61 9.08 -15.34
CA VAL A 314 5.94 8.53 -15.59
C VAL A 314 6.80 8.86 -14.39
N SER A 315 7.44 7.86 -13.79
CA SER A 315 8.40 8.03 -12.71
C SER A 315 9.54 8.94 -13.16
N ASP A 316 9.98 9.84 -12.28
CA ASP A 316 11.16 10.68 -12.50
C ASP A 316 12.42 10.04 -11.86
N PHE A 317 12.23 8.96 -11.10
CA PHE A 317 13.28 8.25 -10.40
C PHE A 317 13.66 6.90 -11.05
N PHE A 318 12.69 6.04 -11.31
CA PHE A 318 12.90 4.70 -11.85
C PHE A 318 12.93 4.74 -13.39
N PRO A 319 14.00 4.25 -14.04
CA PRO A 319 14.08 4.22 -15.50
C PRO A 319 13.00 3.29 -16.09
N LEU A 320 12.62 3.54 -17.35
CA LEU A 320 11.70 2.67 -18.09
C LEU A 320 12.26 1.22 -18.12
N PRO A 321 11.56 0.25 -17.51
CA PRO A 321 12.05 -1.13 -17.50
C PRO A 321 11.87 -1.80 -18.86
N ASP A 322 12.75 -2.77 -19.17
CA ASP A 322 12.78 -3.46 -20.47
C ASP A 322 11.43 -4.08 -20.87
N TYR A 323 10.68 -4.61 -19.90
CA TYR A 323 9.37 -5.23 -20.17
C TYR A 323 8.30 -4.21 -20.58
N GLN A 324 8.53 -2.91 -20.39
CA GLN A 324 7.58 -1.82 -20.67
C GLN A 324 7.95 -1.00 -21.92
N THR A 325 9.08 -1.30 -22.59
CA THR A 325 9.56 -0.51 -23.74
C THR A 325 8.58 -0.48 -24.91
N ASN A 326 7.78 -1.54 -25.07
CA ASN A 326 6.80 -1.68 -26.16
C ASN A 326 5.38 -1.26 -25.74
N ALA A 327 5.20 -0.73 -24.53
CA ALA A 327 3.89 -0.31 -24.01
C ALA A 327 3.52 1.14 -24.37
N ASN A 328 4.32 1.82 -25.21
CA ASN A 328 4.14 3.22 -25.61
C ASN A 328 4.10 4.21 -24.44
N VAL A 329 4.92 3.98 -23.40
CA VAL A 329 5.06 4.92 -22.28
C VAL A 329 5.65 6.24 -22.79
N PRO A 330 4.98 7.38 -22.56
CA PRO A 330 5.52 8.68 -22.93
C PRO A 330 6.74 9.03 -22.06
N ALA A 331 7.49 10.06 -22.44
CA ALA A 331 8.44 10.67 -21.50
C ALA A 331 7.69 11.47 -20.43
N SER A 332 8.29 11.62 -19.25
CA SER A 332 7.77 12.48 -18.18
C SER A 332 7.44 13.88 -18.71
N LEU A 333 6.24 14.37 -18.42
CA LEU A 333 5.80 15.69 -18.87
C LEU A 333 6.65 16.79 -18.23
N SER A 334 7.09 16.59 -16.98
CA SER A 334 7.85 17.53 -16.17
C SER A 334 9.34 17.54 -16.49
N THR A 335 9.97 16.37 -16.61
CA THR A 335 11.45 16.26 -16.72
C THR A 335 11.95 15.78 -18.09
N LYS A 336 11.05 15.27 -18.94
CA LYS A 336 11.37 14.54 -20.19
C LYS A 336 12.17 13.25 -19.96
N PHE A 337 12.31 12.80 -18.72
CA PHE A 337 12.91 11.52 -18.38
C PHE A 337 12.08 10.36 -18.94
N LYS A 338 12.77 9.31 -19.41
CA LYS A 338 12.15 8.07 -19.86
C LYS A 338 12.08 7.10 -18.69
N GLY A 339 11.07 7.27 -17.85
CA GLY A 339 10.87 6.48 -16.64
C GLY A 339 9.83 5.38 -16.75
N ARG A 340 9.68 4.61 -15.67
CA ARG A 340 8.61 3.61 -15.48
C ARG A 340 7.24 4.29 -15.60
N GLY A 341 6.39 3.81 -16.50
CA GLY A 341 5.03 4.32 -16.69
C GLY A 341 4.07 3.71 -15.68
N VAL A 342 3.18 4.48 -15.06
CA VAL A 342 2.20 4.05 -14.05
C VAL A 342 0.79 4.42 -14.52
N PRO A 343 -0.26 3.58 -14.30
CA PRO A 343 -0.25 2.23 -13.69
C PRO A 343 0.03 1.11 -14.71
N ASP A 344 0.06 -0.15 -14.24
CA ASP A 344 0.17 -1.35 -15.10
C ASP A 344 -1.20 -1.88 -15.53
N VAL A 345 -2.15 -1.90 -14.59
CA VAL A 345 -3.54 -2.34 -14.79
C VAL A 345 -4.49 -1.36 -14.10
N ALA A 346 -5.77 -1.40 -14.42
CA ALA A 346 -6.79 -0.59 -13.75
C ALA A 346 -8.09 -1.36 -13.55
N GLY A 347 -8.87 -0.96 -12.55
CA GLY A 347 -10.20 -1.51 -12.26
C GLY A 347 -11.08 -0.48 -11.56
N ALA A 348 -12.33 -0.86 -11.26
CA ALA A 348 -13.32 0.04 -10.68
C ALA A 348 -12.75 0.73 -9.42
N ALA A 349 -12.80 2.06 -9.40
CA ALA A 349 -12.28 2.89 -8.31
C ALA A 349 -13.10 4.16 -8.11
N ASP A 350 -13.94 4.58 -9.07
CA ASP A 350 -14.78 5.77 -8.86
C ASP A 350 -15.78 5.54 -7.72
N PRO A 351 -15.79 6.35 -6.64
CA PRO A 351 -16.71 6.20 -5.52
C PRO A 351 -18.19 6.27 -5.92
N SER A 352 -18.53 6.99 -7.00
CA SER A 352 -19.90 7.06 -7.52
C SER A 352 -20.40 5.74 -8.13
N THR A 353 -19.48 4.81 -8.40
CA THR A 353 -19.71 3.44 -8.85
C THR A 353 -18.92 2.43 -8.00
N GLY A 354 -18.71 2.74 -6.72
CA GLY A 354 -17.69 2.10 -5.89
C GLY A 354 -18.09 0.77 -5.25
N TYR A 355 -17.39 0.44 -4.17
CA TYR A 355 -17.46 -0.82 -3.44
C TYR A 355 -18.38 -0.69 -2.24
N LYS A 356 -19.27 -1.68 -2.07
CA LYS A 356 -20.07 -1.83 -0.85
C LYS A 356 -19.18 -2.38 0.24
N VAL A 357 -19.09 -1.64 1.35
CA VAL A 357 -18.27 -1.99 2.51
C VAL A 357 -19.08 -1.96 3.81
N LEU A 358 -18.56 -2.60 4.86
CA LEU A 358 -19.05 -2.49 6.23
C LEU A 358 -17.90 -2.09 7.17
N VAL A 359 -17.85 -0.81 7.56
CA VAL A 359 -16.79 -0.27 8.41
C VAL A 359 -17.38 0.22 9.73
N ASP A 360 -16.88 -0.30 10.84
CA ASP A 360 -17.35 0.03 12.20
C ASP A 360 -18.88 -0.07 12.37
N GLY A 361 -19.47 -1.13 11.84
CA GLY A 361 -20.91 -1.36 11.84
C GLY A 361 -21.72 -0.47 10.89
N GLN A 362 -21.09 0.41 10.10
CA GLN A 362 -21.74 1.27 9.12
C GLN A 362 -21.57 0.73 7.72
N GLN A 363 -22.65 0.72 6.94
CA GLN A 363 -22.62 0.28 5.55
C GLN A 363 -22.68 1.47 4.59
N PHE A 364 -21.64 1.64 3.79
CA PHE A 364 -21.53 2.74 2.81
C PHE A 364 -20.69 2.32 1.61
N VAL A 365 -20.34 3.29 0.76
CA VAL A 365 -19.56 3.06 -0.46
C VAL A 365 -18.20 3.72 -0.37
N ILE A 366 -17.17 2.96 -0.73
CA ILE A 366 -15.81 3.43 -0.88
C ILE A 366 -15.37 3.23 -2.34
N GLY A 367 -14.66 4.18 -2.91
CA GLY A 367 -13.84 4.02 -4.10
C GLY A 367 -12.37 4.26 -3.76
N GLY A 368 -11.60 4.72 -4.74
CA GLY A 368 -10.16 4.82 -4.67
C GLY A 368 -9.45 3.60 -5.24
N THR A 369 -8.23 3.82 -5.69
CA THR A 369 -7.33 2.78 -6.20
C THR A 369 -6.94 1.79 -5.10
N SER A 370 -7.09 2.16 -3.83
CA SER A 370 -7.05 1.23 -2.69
C SER A 370 -7.92 0.01 -2.88
N ALA A 371 -9.10 0.12 -3.52
CA ALA A 371 -9.95 -1.06 -3.72
C ALA A 371 -9.45 -1.98 -4.85
N VAL A 372 -8.57 -1.49 -5.72
CA VAL A 372 -8.09 -2.23 -6.90
C VAL A 372 -6.88 -3.11 -6.54
N ALA A 373 -5.99 -2.66 -5.66
CA ALA A 373 -4.89 -3.47 -5.16
C ALA A 373 -5.33 -4.82 -4.52
N PRO A 374 -6.28 -4.87 -3.56
CA PRO A 374 -6.79 -6.09 -2.97
C PRO A 374 -7.66 -6.89 -3.95
N LEU A 375 -8.35 -6.24 -4.90
CA LEU A 375 -9.06 -6.92 -6.00
C LEU A 375 -8.06 -7.73 -6.85
N MET A 376 -6.94 -7.12 -7.25
CA MET A 376 -5.88 -7.80 -7.99
C MET A 376 -5.13 -8.82 -7.13
N ALA A 377 -4.91 -8.56 -5.84
CA ALA A 377 -4.32 -9.55 -4.94
C ALA A 377 -5.21 -10.81 -4.83
N GLY A 378 -6.53 -10.62 -4.76
CA GLY A 378 -7.52 -11.69 -4.86
C GLY A 378 -7.39 -12.46 -6.18
N LEU A 379 -7.32 -11.78 -7.32
CA LEU A 379 -7.10 -12.42 -8.64
C LEU A 379 -5.85 -13.30 -8.65
N ILE A 380 -4.72 -12.76 -8.18
CA ILE A 380 -3.45 -13.49 -8.13
C ILE A 380 -3.56 -14.72 -7.23
N ALA A 381 -4.26 -14.64 -6.10
CA ALA A 381 -4.53 -15.80 -5.25
C ALA A 381 -5.37 -16.87 -5.99
N LEU A 382 -6.40 -16.46 -6.74
CA LEU A 382 -7.19 -17.40 -7.56
C LEU A 382 -6.33 -18.07 -8.63
N ILE A 383 -5.47 -17.32 -9.33
CA ILE A 383 -4.56 -17.83 -10.35
C ILE A 383 -3.54 -18.80 -9.73
N ASN A 384 -2.96 -18.44 -8.59
CA ASN A 384 -1.95 -19.28 -7.92
C ASN A 384 -2.52 -20.62 -7.45
N GLN A 385 -3.81 -20.70 -7.07
CA GLN A 385 -4.45 -21.97 -6.71
C GLN A 385 -4.51 -22.96 -7.90
N GLN A 386 -4.52 -22.46 -9.14
CA GLN A 386 -4.63 -23.31 -10.34
C GLN A 386 -3.30 -23.95 -10.76
N LYS A 387 -2.19 -23.47 -10.19
CA LYS A 387 -0.86 -24.05 -10.36
C LYS A 387 -0.67 -25.17 -9.35
#